data_AF-A0A9E2B6D9-F1
#
_entry.id   AF-A0A9E2B6D9-F1
#
_cell.length_a   1.000
_cell.length_b   1.000
_cell.length_c   1.000
_cell.angle_alpha   90.00
_cell.angle_beta   90.00
_cell.angle_gamma   90.00
#
_symmetry.space_group_name_H-M   'P 1'
#
loop_
_entity.id
_entity.type
_entity.pdbx_description
1 polymer ?
#
loop_
_entity_poly.entity_id
_entity_poly.type
_entity_poly.pdbx_seq_one_letter_code
_entity_poly.pdbx_strand_id
1 'polypeptide(L)' 'HLAGHTNDGNLIIDTHDQDIIDPVWALYEETAKRFGPVSTMIERDGNIPELDQVLAELDQARRIAEPYYQA' A
#
# COMPACT_ATOMS: atom_id res chain seq x y z
N HIS A 1 -3.49 0.87 -6.45
CA HIS A 1 -2.91 1.73 -5.40
C HIS A 1 -2.85 0.93 -4.11
N LEU A 2 -2.21 1.46 -3.08
CA LEU A 2 -2.24 0.93 -1.72
C LEU A 2 -2.71 2.05 -0.81
N ALA A 3 -3.64 1.75 0.07
CA ALA A 3 -4.25 2.70 0.99
C ALA A 3 -4.68 1.98 2.27
N GLY A 4 -4.78 2.74 3.36
CA GLY A 4 -5.49 2.28 4.55
C GLY A 4 -6.99 2.57 4.46
N HIS A 5 -7.72 1.95 5.37
CA HIS A 5 -9.18 1.98 5.40
C HIS A 5 -9.69 2.23 6.81
N THR A 6 -10.93 2.68 6.91
CA THR A 6 -11.68 2.68 8.17
C THR A 6 -12.43 1.37 8.32
N ASN A 7 -12.33 0.76 9.50
CA ASN A 7 -13.13 -0.40 9.89
C ASN A 7 -14.06 0.01 11.03
N ASP A 8 -15.37 0.02 10.79
CA ASP A 8 -16.39 0.37 11.80
C ASP A 8 -16.96 -0.86 12.55
N GLY A 9 -16.42 -2.06 12.27
CA GLY A 9 -16.84 -3.34 12.80
C GLY A 9 -17.81 -4.12 11.90
N ASN A 10 -18.59 -3.43 11.06
CA ASN A 10 -19.54 -4.05 10.12
C ASN A 10 -19.18 -3.78 8.66
N LEU A 11 -18.44 -2.70 8.40
CA LEU A 11 -18.03 -2.20 7.10
C LEU A 11 -16.53 -1.90 7.09
N ILE A 12 -15.94 -2.18 5.94
CA ILE A 12 -14.60 -1.74 5.58
C ILE A 12 -14.78 -0.68 4.50
N ILE A 13 -14.37 0.55 4.80
CA ILE A 13 -14.49 1.70 3.91
C ILE A 13 -13.09 2.14 3.50
N ASP A 14 -12.83 2.15 2.20
CA ASP A 14 -11.56 2.58 1.62
C ASP A 14 -11.42 4.11 1.71
N THR A 15 -11.02 4.60 2.89
CA THR A 15 -11.01 6.03 3.22
C THR A 15 -9.69 6.73 2.89
N HIS A 16 -8.63 5.98 2.57
CA HIS A 16 -7.29 6.50 2.26
C HIS A 16 -6.65 7.39 3.35
N ASP A 17 -7.18 7.34 4.57
CA ASP A 17 -6.81 8.24 5.67
C ASP A 17 -6.14 7.52 6.85
N GLN A 18 -5.94 6.20 6.72
CA GLN A 18 -5.28 5.33 7.70
C GLN A 18 -4.01 4.70 7.11
N ASP A 19 -3.17 4.16 7.98
CA ASP A 19 -2.00 3.37 7.59
C ASP A 19 -2.38 2.10 6.84
N ILE A 20 -1.54 1.73 5.88
CA ILE A 20 -1.72 0.48 5.14
C ILE A 20 -1.40 -0.68 6.06
N ILE A 21 -2.39 -1.54 6.29
CA ILE A 21 -2.25 -2.68 7.21
C ILE A 21 -1.54 -3.87 6.56
N ASP A 22 -0.95 -4.74 7.39
CA ASP A 22 -0.19 -5.93 6.95
C ASP A 22 -0.94 -6.82 5.93
N PRO A 23 -2.25 -7.11 6.06
CA PRO A 23 -2.98 -7.86 5.04
C PRO A 23 -2.97 -7.22 3.64
N VAL A 24 -2.99 -5.89 3.55
CA VAL A 24 -2.92 -5.17 2.26
C VAL A 24 -1.52 -5.29 1.68
N TRP A 25 -0.47 -5.20 2.51
CA TRP A 25 0.92 -5.44 2.08
C TRP A 25 1.13 -6.88 1.60
N ALA A 26 0.56 -7.87 2.29
CA ALA A 26 0.63 -9.27 1.85
C ALA A 26 -0.07 -9.47 0.50
N LEU A 27 -1.24 -8.86 0.29
CA LEU A 27 -1.94 -8.89 -0.99
C LEU A 27 -1.13 -8.19 -2.11
N TYR A 28 -0.44 -7.11 -1.77
CA TYR A 28 0.46 -6.43 -2.70
C TYR A 28 1.64 -7.32 -3.13
N GLU A 29 2.25 -8.07 -2.20
CA GLU A 29 3.32 -9.01 -2.54
C GLU A 29 2.84 -10.08 -3.53
N GLU A 30 1.67 -10.67 -3.30
CA GLU A 30 1.07 -11.65 -4.23
C GLU A 30 0.74 -11.03 -5.59
N THR A 31 0.36 -9.76 -5.60
CA THR A 31 0.13 -8.99 -6.84
C THR A 31 1.45 -8.80 -7.60
N ALA A 32 2.52 -8.39 -6.92
CA ALA A 32 3.84 -8.22 -7.53
C ALA A 32 4.39 -9.55 -8.08
N LYS A 33 4.25 -10.66 -7.33
CA LYS A 33 4.59 -12.02 -7.80
C LYS A 33 3.88 -12.40 -9.10
N ARG A 34 2.59 -12.06 -9.21
CA ARG A 34 1.74 -12.45 -10.34
C ARG A 34 1.98 -11.62 -11.59
N PHE A 35 2.14 -10.31 -11.43
CA PHE A 35 2.14 -9.37 -12.56
C PHE A 35 3.53 -8.82 -12.90
N GLY A 36 4.53 -9.01 -12.04
CA GLY A 36 5.85 -8.42 -12.20
C GLY A 36 5.82 -6.89 -12.03
N PRO A 37 6.67 -6.15 -12.77
CA PRO A 37 6.80 -4.71 -12.60
C PRO A 37 5.55 -3.95 -13.07
N VAL A 38 4.74 -3.50 -12.11
CA VAL A 38 3.57 -2.63 -12.33
C VAL A 38 3.69 -1.35 -11.53
N SER A 39 3.30 -0.22 -12.12
CA SER A 39 3.27 1.07 -11.43
C SER A 39 2.40 0.97 -10.18
N THR A 40 3.00 1.27 -9.03
CA THR A 40 2.33 1.23 -7.72
C THR A 40 2.32 2.64 -7.12
N MET A 41 1.20 3.00 -6.50
CA MET A 41 0.98 4.30 -5.88
C MET A 41 0.44 4.08 -4.46
N ILE A 42 0.99 4.82 -3.49
CA ILE A 42 0.39 5.01 -2.18
C ILE A 42 -0.64 6.14 -2.31
N GLU A 43 -1.88 5.90 -1.91
CA GLU A 43 -2.98 6.87 -2.02
C GLU A 43 -3.33 7.41 -0.63
N ARG A 44 -3.23 8.74 -0.47
CA ARG A 44 -3.50 9.50 0.75
C ARG A 44 -4.23 10.79 0.38
N ASP A 45 -5.53 10.87 0.63
CA ASP A 45 -6.35 12.05 0.34
C ASP A 45 -7.10 12.61 1.57
N GLY A 46 -7.01 11.92 2.71
CA GLY A 46 -7.47 12.34 4.03
C GLY A 46 -6.41 12.07 5.10
N ASN A 47 -6.47 12.81 6.23
CA ASN A 47 -5.52 12.70 7.35
C ASN A 47 -4.05 12.52 6.90
N ILE A 48 -3.64 13.36 5.93
CA ILE A 48 -2.37 13.18 5.22
C ILE A 48 -1.21 13.32 6.21
N PRO A 49 -0.38 12.27 6.40
CA PRO A 49 0.73 12.34 7.34
C PRO A 49 1.88 13.19 6.78
N GLU A 50 2.89 13.41 7.61
CA GLU A 50 4.12 14.08 7.17
C GLU A 50 4.77 13.33 6.00
N LEU A 51 5.45 14.07 5.14
CA LEU A 51 6.00 13.54 3.88
C LEU A 51 6.94 12.34 4.11
N ASP A 52 7.74 12.37 5.18
CA ASP A 52 8.67 11.29 5.53
C ASP A 52 7.96 9.97 5.83
N GLN A 53 6.76 10.01 6.40
CA GLN A 53 5.93 8.83 6.66
C GLN A 53 5.41 8.23 5.36
N VAL A 54 4.88 9.06 4.44
CA VAL A 54 4.42 8.60 3.12
C VAL A 54 5.58 8.02 2.31
N LEU A 55 6.77 8.64 2.40
CA LEU A 55 7.98 8.11 1.77
C LEU A 55 8.40 6.76 2.35
N ALA A 56 8.24 6.55 3.66
CA ALA A 56 8.52 5.26 4.29
C ALA A 56 7.56 4.15 3.80
N GLU A 57 6.28 4.45 3.60
CA GLU A 57 5.30 3.52 2.98
C GLU A 57 5.69 3.20 1.53
N LEU A 58 6.09 4.22 0.76
CA LEU A 58 6.55 4.03 -0.61
C LEU A 58 7.82 3.16 -0.67
N ASP A 59 8.74 3.34 0.27
CA ASP A 59 9.93 2.50 0.39
C ASP A 59 9.59 1.06 0.79
N GLN A 60 8.55 0.85 1.60
CA GLN A 60 8.03 -0.49 1.87
C GLN A 60 7.47 -1.14 0.61
N ALA A 61 6.68 -0.42 -0.19
CA ALA A 61 6.19 -0.92 -1.47
C ALA A 61 7.36 -1.31 -2.39
N ARG A 62 8.38 -0.46 -2.51
CA ARG A 62 9.60 -0.76 -3.28
C ARG A 62 10.27 -2.03 -2.80
N ARG A 63 10.51 -2.17 -1.48
CA ARG A 63 11.16 -3.37 -0.90
C ARG A 63 10.38 -4.66 -1.18
N ILE A 64 9.05 -4.61 -1.10
CA ILE A 64 8.19 -5.77 -1.34
C ILE A 64 8.23 -6.18 -2.82
N ALA A 65 8.23 -5.22 -3.74
CA ALA A 65 8.15 -5.49 -5.17
C ALA A 65 9.52 -5.75 -5.84
N GLU A 66 10.62 -5.26 -5.26
CA GLU A 66 11.99 -5.39 -5.79
C GLU A 66 12.35 -6.82 -6.25
N PRO A 67 12.03 -7.90 -5.51
CA PRO A 67 12.35 -9.26 -5.96
C PRO A 67 11.64 -9.68 -7.25
N TYR A 68 10.57 -9.00 -7.64
CA TYR A 68 9.71 -9.32 -8.78
C TYR A 68 9.87 -8.33 -9.96
N TYR A 69 10.79 -7.35 -9.84
CA TYR A 69 11.11 -6.39 -10.90
C TYR A 69 12.13 -6.89 -11.92
N GLN A 70 12.74 -8.06 -11.68
CA GLN A 70 13.68 -8.67 -12.62
C GLN A 70 12.95 -9.72 -13.46
N ALA A 71 12.98 -9.54 -14.78
CA ALA A 71 12.59 -10.54 -15.78
C ALA A 71 13.82 -11.35 -16.22
#